data_AF-A0AAN8G2D6-F1
#
_entry.id   AF-A0AAN8G2D6-F1
#
_cell.length_a   1.000
_cell.length_b   1.000
_cell.length_c   1.000
_cell.angle_alpha   90.00
_cell.angle_beta   90.00
_cell.angle_gamma   90.00
#
_symmetry.space_group_name_H-M   'P 1'
#
loop_
_entity.id
_entity.type
_entity.pdbx_description
1 polymer ?
#
loop_
_entity_poly.entity_id
_entity_poly.type
_entity_poly.pdbx_seq_one_letter_code
_entity_poly.pdbx_strand_id
1 'polypeptide(L)'
;MFKLVVLALVAIMAAILVQTATGCLAVQGCGGASRGVCNQPNPLVAGTCNCFQGYIASPDPSLCSDINECLYNPCRGRYCVNTIGSYYCHGYINNNNNLLTLYAYSALWDYLD
;
A
#
# COMPACT_ATOMS: atom_id res chain seq x y z
N MET A 1 23.65 -26.64 22.29
CA MET A 1 23.48 -25.48 23.21
C MET A 1 23.84 -24.15 22.54
N PHE A 2 25.03 -24.00 21.93
CA PHE A 2 25.43 -22.75 21.24
C PHE A 2 24.46 -22.23 20.17
N LYS A 3 23.88 -23.09 19.31
CA LYS A 3 22.92 -22.68 18.28
C LYS A 3 21.66 -22.00 18.84
N LEU A 4 21.19 -22.45 20.00
CA LEU A 4 19.99 -21.90 20.66
C LEU A 4 20.27 -20.51 21.25
N VAL A 5 21.47 -20.30 21.78
CA VAL A 5 21.91 -18.99 22.31
C VAL A 5 22.04 -17.97 21.19
N VAL A 6 22.62 -18.35 20.05
CA VAL A 6 22.74 -17.46 18.88
C VAL A 6 21.37 -17.11 18.31
N LEU A 7 20.45 -18.08 18.19
CA LEU A 7 19.09 -17.81 17.72
C LEU A 7 18.32 -16.87 18.65
N ALA A 8 18.45 -17.07 19.97
CA ALA A 8 17.82 -16.21 20.97
C ALA A 8 18.37 -14.78 20.93
N LEU A 9 19.69 -14.60 20.80
CA LEU A 9 20.30 -13.27 20.66
C LEU A 9 19.89 -12.59 19.35
N VAL A 10 19.80 -13.31 18.22
CA VAL A 10 19.30 -12.75 16.95
C VAL A 10 17.83 -12.34 17.07
N ALA A 11 16.99 -13.15 17.73
CA ALA A 11 15.58 -12.83 17.96
C ALA A 11 15.40 -11.63 18.92
N ILE A 12 16.22 -11.53 19.97
CA ILE A 12 16.23 -10.41 20.92
C ILE A 12 16.73 -9.14 20.22
N MET A 13 17.81 -9.21 19.43
CA MET A 13 18.29 -8.09 18.64
C MET A 13 17.25 -7.65 17.60
N ALA A 14 16.57 -8.59 16.93
CA ALA A 14 15.45 -8.27 16.04
C ALA A 14 14.29 -7.60 16.80
N ALA A 15 13.91 -8.09 17.98
CA ALA A 15 12.85 -7.48 18.80
C ALA A 15 13.23 -6.09 19.35
N ILE A 16 14.51 -5.85 19.68
CA ILE A 16 15.04 -4.55 20.11
C ILE A 16 15.15 -3.58 18.92
N LEU A 17 15.43 -4.09 17.71
CA LEU A 17 15.43 -3.31 16.46
C LEU A 17 14.01 -3.08 15.89
N VAL A 18 12.98 -3.76 16.41
CA VAL A 18 11.55 -3.61 16.03
C VAL A 18 10.85 -2.66 17.00
N GLN A 19 11.40 -1.47 17.17
CA GLN A 19 10.69 -0.27 17.62
C GLN A 19 11.16 0.81 16.65
N THR A 20 10.35 1.41 15.77
CA THR A 20 9.59 2.63 16.10
C THR A 20 8.62 3.08 14.97
N ALA A 21 7.85 2.19 14.32
CA ALA A 21 6.99 2.63 13.19
C ALA A 21 5.52 2.91 13.55
N THR A 22 5.18 3.12 14.83
CA THR A 22 3.78 3.31 15.28
C THR A 22 3.42 4.76 15.58
N GLY A 23 4.13 5.74 15.01
CA GLY A 23 3.92 7.14 15.34
C GLY A 23 4.15 8.10 14.18
N CYS A 24 3.57 9.29 14.30
CA CYS A 24 3.79 10.40 13.40
C CYS A 24 5.05 11.14 13.84
N LEU A 25 6.17 10.94 13.15
CA LEU A 25 7.43 11.64 13.42
C LEU A 25 7.89 12.39 12.17
N ALA A 26 8.33 13.64 12.34
CA ALA A 26 8.70 14.51 11.21
C ALA A 26 9.72 13.88 10.24
N VAL A 27 10.62 13.04 10.74
CA VAL A 27 11.69 12.36 9.97
C VAL A 27 11.25 11.07 9.28
N GLN A 28 10.22 10.39 9.78
CA GLN A 28 9.76 9.08 9.27
C GLN A 28 8.37 9.15 8.59
N GLY A 29 7.74 10.33 8.63
CA GLY A 29 6.38 10.55 8.16
C GLY A 29 5.36 9.76 9.00
N CYS A 30 4.28 9.35 8.34
CA CYS A 30 3.20 8.58 8.95
C CYS A 30 3.52 7.08 8.98
N GLY A 31 3.58 6.48 10.17
CA GLY A 31 3.69 5.03 10.35
C GLY A 31 4.96 4.38 9.78
N GLY A 32 6.04 5.15 9.66
CA GLY A 32 7.30 4.71 9.02
C GLY A 32 7.20 4.44 7.52
N ALA A 33 6.10 4.81 6.85
CA ALA A 33 5.85 4.52 5.44
C ALA A 33 5.86 5.77 4.55
N SER A 34 6.11 6.96 5.10
CA SER A 34 6.12 8.24 4.36
C SER A 34 4.87 8.46 3.49
N ARG A 35 3.70 8.00 3.97
CA ARG A 35 2.39 8.12 3.27
C ARG A 35 1.66 9.45 3.53
N GLY A 36 2.32 10.36 4.24
CA GLY A 36 1.78 11.65 4.65
C GLY A 36 2.79 12.43 5.46
N VAL A 37 2.38 13.64 5.84
CA VAL A 37 3.18 14.56 6.66
C VAL A 37 2.53 14.74 8.02
N CYS A 38 3.36 14.77 9.06
CA CYS A 38 2.90 15.04 10.41
C CYS A 38 2.56 16.51 10.59
N ASN A 39 1.36 16.79 11.10
CA ASN A 39 0.98 18.15 11.46
C ASN A 39 1.71 18.65 12.73
N GLN A 40 2.22 17.73 13.55
CA GLN A 40 2.94 18.00 14.79
C GLN A 40 4.20 17.11 14.84
N PRO A 41 5.40 17.69 14.82
CA PRO A 41 6.65 16.93 14.86
C PRO A 41 7.09 16.54 16.29
N ASN A 42 6.36 16.97 17.33
CA ASN A 42 6.72 16.73 18.73
C ASN A 42 6.33 15.31 19.18
N PRO A 43 7.28 14.44 19.55
CA PRO A 43 7.00 13.06 19.98
C PRO A 43 6.21 12.96 21.31
N LEU A 44 6.10 14.04 22.07
CA LEU A 44 5.31 14.09 23.31
C LEU A 44 3.84 14.43 23.06
N VAL A 45 3.46 14.78 21.83
CA VAL A 45 2.11 15.14 21.43
C VAL A 45 1.60 14.10 20.43
N ALA A 46 0.36 13.64 20.60
CA ALA A 46 -0.28 12.80 19.60
C ALA A 46 -0.46 13.60 18.29
N GLY A 47 0.46 13.41 17.34
CA GLY A 47 0.40 14.03 16.02
C GLY A 47 -0.62 13.33 15.13
N THR A 48 -1.32 14.11 14.30
CA THR A 48 -2.19 13.57 13.25
C THR A 48 -1.52 13.67 11.89
N CYS A 49 -1.84 12.72 11.03
CA CYS A 49 -1.30 12.65 9.69
C CYS A 49 -2.16 13.40 8.67
N ASN A 50 -1.51 14.28 7.93
CA ASN A 50 -2.05 14.78 6.66
C ASN A 50 -1.59 13.82 5.57
N CYS A 51 -2.47 12.90 5.18
CA CYS A 51 -2.17 11.85 4.22
C CYS A 51 -1.98 12.41 2.80
N PHE A 52 -1.08 11.80 2.03
CA PHE A 52 -0.91 12.12 0.62
C PHE A 52 -2.09 11.59 -0.22
N GLN A 53 -2.18 12.04 -1.46
CA GLN A 53 -3.16 11.52 -2.42
C GLN A 53 -3.04 9.99 -2.54
N GLY A 54 -4.19 9.31 -2.64
CA GLY A 54 -4.27 7.84 -2.63
C GLY A 54 -4.32 7.24 -1.22
N TYR A 55 -4.31 8.06 -0.17
CA TYR A 55 -4.38 7.61 1.21
C TYR A 55 -5.43 8.37 2.03
N ILE A 56 -5.92 7.73 3.09
CA ILE A 56 -6.86 8.28 4.05
C ILE A 56 -6.39 7.99 5.48
N ALA A 57 -6.77 8.86 6.43
CA ALA A 57 -6.47 8.63 7.84
C ALA A 57 -7.07 7.30 8.31
N SER A 58 -6.23 6.49 8.96
CA SER A 58 -6.63 5.27 9.65
C SER A 58 -7.40 5.61 10.94
N PRO A 59 -8.10 4.64 11.58
CA PRO A 59 -8.57 4.83 12.95
C PRO A 59 -7.46 5.26 13.94
N ASP A 60 -6.21 4.89 13.66
CA ASP A 60 -5.05 5.53 14.27
C ASP A 60 -4.70 6.82 13.50
N PRO A 61 -4.87 8.00 14.10
CA PRO A 61 -4.66 9.28 13.41
C PRO A 61 -3.20 9.53 13.02
N SER A 62 -2.26 8.74 13.52
CA SER A 62 -0.84 8.80 13.16
C SER A 62 -0.49 7.97 11.91
N LEU A 63 -1.47 7.28 11.33
CA LEU A 63 -1.30 6.38 10.20
C LEU A 63 -2.17 6.78 9.01
N CYS A 64 -1.63 6.54 7.82
CA CYS A 64 -2.34 6.67 6.55
C CYS A 64 -2.52 5.30 5.91
N SER A 65 -3.78 4.94 5.69
CA SER A 65 -4.20 3.73 4.99
C SER A 65 -4.41 4.03 3.52
N ASP A 66 -4.07 3.06 2.68
CA ASP A 66 -4.34 3.10 1.24
C ASP A 66 -5.85 3.24 0.99
N ILE A 67 -6.25 4.13 0.07
CA ILE A 67 -7.62 4.17 -0.41
C ILE A 67 -7.75 3.10 -1.49
N ASN A 68 -8.70 2.18 -1.35
CA ASN A 68 -9.02 1.29 -2.45
C ASN A 68 -9.98 1.98 -3.42
N GLU A 69 -9.45 2.69 -4.43
CA GLU A 69 -10.29 3.43 -5.37
C GLU A 69 -11.19 2.50 -6.21
N CYS A 70 -10.83 1.23 -6.38
CA CYS A 70 -11.61 0.26 -7.14
C CYS A 70 -13.01 0.01 -6.57
N LEU A 71 -13.23 0.30 -5.28
CA LEU A 71 -14.55 0.21 -4.65
C LEU A 71 -15.57 1.20 -5.23
N TYR A 72 -15.09 2.26 -5.92
CA TYR A 72 -15.93 3.29 -6.53
C TYR A 72 -16.02 3.17 -8.05
N ASN A 73 -15.61 2.03 -8.61
CA ASN A 73 -15.63 1.73 -10.05
C ASN A 73 -15.03 2.86 -10.94
N PRO A 74 -13.76 3.26 -10.72
CA PRO A 74 -13.15 4.39 -11.41
C PRO A 74 -12.80 4.08 -12.87
N CYS A 75 -12.75 2.79 -13.23
CA CYS A 75 -12.25 2.29 -14.51
C CYS A 75 -13.29 2.16 -15.63
N ARG A 76 -14.55 2.56 -15.39
CA ARG A 76 -15.63 2.68 -16.40
C ARG A 76 -15.63 1.55 -17.45
N GLY A 77 -15.91 0.32 -17.02
CA GLY A 77 -15.99 -0.85 -17.90
C GLY A 77 -14.65 -1.55 -18.17
N ARG A 78 -13.57 -1.10 -17.56
CA ARG A 78 -12.27 -1.80 -17.50
C ARG A 78 -12.06 -2.46 -16.14
N TYR A 79 -11.16 -3.43 -16.11
CA TYR A 79 -10.79 -4.09 -14.85
C TYR A 79 -9.91 -3.16 -14.03
N CYS A 80 -10.31 -2.95 -12.77
CA CYS A 80 -9.58 -2.10 -11.83
C CYS A 80 -8.62 -2.93 -10.99
N VAL A 81 -7.37 -2.46 -10.88
CA VAL A 81 -6.36 -3.04 -9.99
C VAL A 81 -5.95 -1.98 -8.98
N ASN A 82 -6.21 -2.26 -7.70
CA ASN A 82 -5.77 -1.41 -6.61
C ASN A 82 -4.26 -1.59 -6.38
N THR A 83 -3.55 -0.51 -6.12
CA THR A 83 -2.11 -0.51 -5.83
C THR A 83 -1.82 0.40 -4.63
N ILE A 84 -0.65 0.31 -4.03
CA ILE A 84 -0.33 1.17 -2.88
C ILE A 84 -0.19 2.62 -3.34
N GLY A 85 -1.12 3.48 -2.90
CA GLY A 85 -1.20 4.91 -3.18
C GLY A 85 -1.85 5.28 -4.52
N SER A 86 -2.41 4.31 -5.25
CA SER A 86 -3.03 4.56 -6.56
C SER A 86 -3.83 3.34 -7.05
N TYR A 87 -4.37 3.43 -8.27
CA TYR A 87 -4.93 2.32 -8.99
C TYR A 87 -4.55 2.40 -10.48
N TYR A 88 -4.69 1.30 -11.19
CA TYR A 88 -4.66 1.33 -12.65
C TYR A 88 -5.78 0.51 -13.27
N CYS A 89 -6.16 0.91 -14.48
CA CYS A 89 -7.21 0.25 -15.25
C CYS A 89 -6.57 -0.59 -16.36
N HIS A 90 -6.92 -1.87 -16.41
CA HIS A 90 -6.39 -2.80 -17.40
C HIS A 90 -7.51 -3.52 -18.16
N GLY A 91 -7.26 -3.81 -19.44
CA GLY A 91 -8.21 -4.52 -20.31
C GLY A 91 -9.59 -3.88 -20.36
N TYR A 92 -10.58 -4.68 -20.74
CA TYR A 92 -12.01 -4.36 -20.70
C TYR A 92 -12.75 -5.55 -20.11
N ILE A 93 -13.85 -5.28 -19.39
CA ILE A 93 -14.69 -6.33 -18.83
C ILE A 93 -15.74 -6.71 -19.89
N ASN A 94 -15.89 -8.01 -20.20
CA ASN A 94 -16.97 -8.47 -21.07
C ASN A 94 -18.31 -8.61 -20.31
N ASN A 95 -19.38 -8.93 -21.04
CA ASN A 95 -20.72 -9.10 -20.46
C ASN A 95 -20.82 -10.22 -19.38
N ASN A 96 -19.81 -11.09 -19.29
CA ASN A 96 -19.73 -12.18 -18.31
C ASN A 96 -18.75 -11.84 -17.16
N ASN A 97 -18.33 -10.59 -17.02
CA ASN A 97 -17.34 -10.14 -16.05
C ASN A 97 -15.93 -10.75 -16.21
N ASN A 98 -15.59 -11.28 -17.39
CA ASN A 98 -14.25 -11.78 -17.70
C ASN A 98 -13.35 -10.67 -18.28
N LEU A 99 -12.05 -10.74 -17.99
CA LEU A 99 -11.03 -9.81 -18.44
C LEU A 99 -10.69 -10.04 -19.92
N LEU A 100 -11.09 -9.10 -20.78
CA LEU A 100 -10.60 -8.98 -22.15
C LEU A 100 -9.35 -8.11 -22.12
N THR A 101 -8.17 -8.71 -22.28
CA THR A 101 -7.00 -7.89 -22.63
C THR A 101 -7.18 -7.48 -24.10
N LEU A 102 -7.05 -6.20 -24.42
CA LEU A 102 -7.20 -5.70 -25.81
C LEU A 102 -6.25 -6.38 -26.82
N TYR A 103 -5.28 -7.15 -26.31
CA TYR A 103 -4.23 -7.85 -27.04
C TYR A 103 -4.49 -9.36 -27.20
N ALA A 104 -5.49 -9.96 -26.52
CA ALA A 104 -5.79 -11.38 -26.67
C ALA A 104 -6.51 -11.71 -27.99
N TYR A 105 -7.21 -10.73 -28.60
CA TYR A 105 -7.87 -10.93 -29.89
C TYR A 105 -7.01 -10.58 -31.10
N SER A 106 -5.98 -9.75 -30.95
CA SER A 106 -5.04 -9.44 -32.04
C SER A 106 -3.91 -10.47 -32.17
N ALA A 107 -3.47 -11.07 -31.06
CA ALA A 107 -2.39 -12.08 -31.08
C ALA A 107 -2.79 -13.44 -31.71
N LEU A 108 -4.08 -13.65 -32.01
CA LEU A 108 -4.54 -14.83 -32.77
C LEU A 108 -4.51 -14.61 -34.29
N TRP A 109 -4.40 -13.38 -34.78
CA TRP A 109 -4.26 -13.09 -36.21
C TRP A 109 -2.80 -12.93 -36.64
N ASP A 110 -1.88 -12.56 -35.73
CA ASP A 110 -0.44 -12.52 -36.03
C ASP A 110 0.25 -13.91 -36.05
N TYR A 111 -0.46 -15.00 -35.72
CA TYR A 111 0.03 -16.39 -35.85
C TYR A 111 -0.56 -17.11 -37.07
N LEU A 112 -1.39 -16.43 -37.87
CA LEU A 112 -2.05 -16.98 -39.06
C LEU A 112 -1.76 -16.16 -40.34
N ASP A 113 -0.67 -15.39 -40.36
CA ASP A 113 -0.02 -14.90 -41.59
C ASP A 113 1.47 -15.27 -41.60
#